data_AF-A0A6A5H6R2-F1
#
_entry.id   AF-A0A6A5H6R2-F1
#
_cell.length_a   1.000
_cell.length_b   1.000
_cell.length_c   1.000
_cell.angle_alpha   90.00
_cell.angle_beta   90.00
_cell.angle_gamma   90.00
#
_symmetry.space_group_name_H-M   'P 1'
#
loop_
_entity.id
_entity.type
_entity.pdbx_description
1 polymer ?
#
loop_
_entity_poly.entity_id
_entity_poly.type
_entity_poly.pdbx_seq_one_letter_code
_entity_poly.pdbx_strand_id
1 'polypeptide(L)'
;MKTSLLFGFILLYILSVTLDAAKGGLSKDEQKKLMDEINKDRRKVSKAFKDLAAEFKCDKKPPIWLQWNSVTQDFRKEADHDHDPNFELYDSRVVKIGCSKEVKCTEKLVKDPEIPEKLVGKEMVMLGGCFINPHDSSTDPIQKNFTLVPKGKKYGDVLGIKLSSSGRVFNLFVFIAIMVFNF
;
A
#
# COMPACT_ATOMS: atom_id res chain seq x y z
N MET A 1 -35.78 24.85 -21.49
CA MET A 1 -35.78 24.34 -20.10
C MET A 1 -35.74 22.80 -19.95
N LYS A 2 -36.12 21.98 -20.95
CA LYS A 2 -36.15 20.50 -20.79
C LYS A 2 -34.83 19.77 -21.03
N THR A 3 -33.93 20.32 -21.85
CA THR A 3 -32.63 19.71 -22.17
C THR A 3 -31.61 19.84 -21.03
N SER A 4 -31.60 20.96 -20.31
CA SER A 4 -30.68 21.21 -19.20
C SER A 4 -30.93 20.29 -17.99
N LEU A 5 -32.19 19.92 -17.75
CA LEU A 5 -32.55 18.95 -16.69
C LEU A 5 -32.04 17.55 -17.05
N LEU A 6 -32.16 17.15 -18.31
CA LEU A 6 -31.73 15.84 -18.79
C LEU A 6 -30.20 15.67 -18.69
N PHE A 7 -29.44 16.71 -19.04
CA PHE A 7 -27.98 16.73 -18.87
C PHE A 7 -27.57 16.62 -17.40
N GLY A 8 -28.30 17.28 -16.48
CA GLY A 8 -28.06 17.17 -15.04
C GLY A 8 -28.28 15.74 -14.51
N PHE A 9 -29.33 15.05 -14.96
CA PHE A 9 -29.59 13.66 -14.58
C PHE A 9 -28.55 12.69 -15.14
N ILE A 10 -28.07 12.90 -16.36
CA ILE A 10 -27.01 12.07 -16.97
C ILE A 10 -25.68 12.27 -16.22
N LEU A 11 -25.34 13.51 -15.86
CA LEU A 11 -24.13 13.80 -15.06
C LEU A 11 -24.21 13.15 -13.66
N LEU A 12 -25.35 13.24 -12.99
CA LEU A 12 -25.60 12.61 -11.70
C LEU A 12 -25.52 11.08 -11.80
N TYR A 13 -26.03 10.48 -12.87
CA TYR A 13 -25.92 9.04 -13.11
C TYR A 13 -24.47 8.61 -13.36
N ILE A 14 -23.72 9.35 -14.17
CA ILE A 14 -22.29 9.06 -14.41
C ILE A 14 -21.49 9.18 -13.11
N LEU A 15 -21.74 10.20 -12.29
CA LEU A 15 -21.11 10.37 -10.97
C LEU A 15 -21.48 9.23 -10.00
N SER A 16 -22.73 8.77 -10.04
CA SER A 16 -23.21 7.67 -9.18
C SER A 16 -22.61 6.33 -9.60
N VAL A 17 -22.51 6.05 -10.92
CA VAL A 17 -21.91 4.82 -11.45
C VAL A 17 -20.38 4.80 -11.25
N THR A 18 -19.72 5.96 -11.20
CA THR A 18 -18.31 6.03 -10.78
C THR A 18 -18.11 5.83 -9.28
N LEU A 19 -19.15 6.03 -8.46
CA LEU A 19 -19.07 5.88 -7.00
C LEU A 19 -19.10 4.40 -6.57
N ASP A 20 -19.84 3.55 -7.29
CA ASP A 20 -19.95 2.11 -6.97
C ASP A 20 -18.73 1.26 -7.42
N ALA A 21 -17.85 1.81 -8.25
CA ALA A 21 -16.57 1.17 -8.61
C ALA A 21 -15.45 1.43 -7.59
N ALA A 22 -15.67 2.31 -6.60
CA ALA A 22 -14.73 2.61 -5.52
C ALA A 22 -14.94 1.66 -4.31
N LYS A 23 -15.00 0.34 -4.55
CA LYS A 23 -14.72 -0.62 -3.48
C LYS A 23 -13.21 -0.66 -3.33
N GLY A 24 -12.70 0.01 -2.29
CA GLY A 24 -11.30 0.39 -2.00
C GLY A 24 -10.23 -0.71 -1.96
N GLY A 25 -10.16 -1.52 -3.01
CA GLY A 25 -9.19 -2.58 -3.23
C GLY A 25 -8.61 -2.51 -4.64
N LEU A 26 -7.66 -3.40 -4.92
CA LEU A 26 -7.05 -3.53 -6.24
C LEU A 26 -8.08 -3.96 -7.29
N SER A 27 -7.95 -3.45 -8.51
CA SER A 27 -8.70 -4.01 -9.64
C SER A 27 -8.30 -5.47 -9.91
N LYS A 28 -9.11 -6.23 -10.65
CA LYS A 28 -8.77 -7.63 -11.00
C LYS A 28 -7.41 -7.74 -11.70
N ASP A 29 -7.11 -6.81 -12.59
CA ASP A 29 -5.84 -6.78 -13.33
C ASP A 29 -4.67 -6.44 -12.42
N GLU A 30 -4.84 -5.46 -11.52
CA GLU A 30 -3.82 -5.08 -10.56
C GLU A 30 -3.56 -6.19 -9.54
N GLN A 31 -4.62 -6.84 -9.07
CA GLN A 31 -4.56 -7.99 -8.19
C GLN A 31 -3.80 -9.14 -8.88
N LYS A 32 -4.16 -9.48 -10.13
CA LYS A 32 -3.44 -10.50 -10.91
C LYS A 32 -1.97 -10.13 -11.09
N LYS A 33 -1.67 -8.90 -11.51
CA LYS A 33 -0.31 -8.42 -11.73
C LYS A 33 0.54 -8.50 -10.47
N LEU A 34 -0.02 -8.11 -9.33
CA LEU A 34 0.65 -8.20 -8.03
C LEU A 34 0.91 -9.66 -7.63
N MET A 35 -0.10 -10.53 -7.73
CA MET A 35 0.03 -11.95 -7.38
C MET A 35 1.05 -12.65 -8.27
N ASP A 36 1.04 -12.39 -9.58
CA ASP A 36 2.00 -12.97 -10.51
C ASP A 36 3.44 -12.60 -10.14
N GLU A 37 3.70 -11.34 -9.79
CA GLU A 37 5.05 -10.88 -9.42
C GLU A 37 5.50 -11.42 -8.06
N ILE A 38 4.62 -11.45 -7.05
CA ILE A 38 4.95 -12.04 -5.73
C ILE A 38 5.19 -13.55 -5.88
N ASN A 39 4.30 -14.28 -6.57
CA ASN A 39 4.44 -15.73 -6.76
C ASN A 39 5.69 -16.09 -7.58
N LYS A 40 6.05 -15.26 -8.57
CA LYS A 40 7.31 -15.40 -9.30
C LYS A 40 8.53 -15.32 -8.39
N ASP A 41 8.55 -14.40 -7.42
CA ASP A 41 9.65 -14.32 -6.47
C ASP A 41 9.61 -15.42 -5.42
N ARG A 42 8.42 -15.75 -4.90
CA ARG A 42 8.20 -16.90 -4.00
C ARG A 42 8.79 -18.19 -4.59
N ARG A 43 8.55 -18.46 -5.88
CA ARG A 43 9.11 -19.63 -6.59
C ARG A 43 10.63 -19.62 -6.73
N LYS A 44 11.28 -18.46 -6.72
CA LYS A 44 12.76 -18.36 -6.71
C LYS A 44 13.33 -18.75 -5.34
N VAL A 45 12.59 -18.45 -4.27
CA VAL A 45 12.97 -18.81 -2.91
C VAL A 45 12.74 -20.30 -2.68
N SER A 46 11.55 -20.81 -3.02
CA SER A 46 11.21 -22.23 -2.89
C SER A 46 10.16 -22.67 -3.90
N LYS A 47 10.40 -23.80 -4.56
CA LYS A 47 9.43 -24.45 -5.46
C LYS A 47 8.25 -25.07 -4.70
N ALA A 48 8.35 -25.24 -3.38
CA ALA A 48 7.32 -25.83 -2.54
C ALA A 48 6.24 -24.81 -2.09
N PHE A 49 6.44 -23.51 -2.36
CA PHE A 49 5.46 -22.51 -1.99
C PHE A 49 4.19 -22.66 -2.82
N LYS A 50 3.05 -22.73 -2.12
CA LYS A 50 1.74 -22.56 -2.74
C LYS A 50 1.63 -21.13 -3.28
N ASP A 51 1.03 -21.01 -4.47
CA ASP A 51 0.72 -19.71 -5.07
C ASP A 51 -0.29 -18.98 -4.18
N LEU A 52 -0.04 -17.68 -3.96
CA LEU A 52 -0.95 -16.81 -3.25
C LEU A 52 -2.22 -16.60 -4.07
N ALA A 53 -3.35 -16.79 -3.40
CA ALA A 53 -4.65 -16.39 -3.88
C ALA A 53 -5.05 -15.06 -3.25
N ALA A 54 -5.73 -14.24 -4.02
CA ALA A 54 -6.16 -12.95 -3.53
C ALA A 54 -7.48 -13.08 -2.75
N GLU A 55 -7.47 -12.63 -1.50
CA GLU A 55 -8.63 -12.66 -0.60
C GLU A 55 -8.51 -11.49 0.37
N PHE A 56 -9.52 -10.64 0.43
CA PHE A 56 -9.51 -9.51 1.36
C PHE A 56 -10.20 -9.90 2.67
N LYS A 57 -9.40 -10.17 3.69
CA LYS A 57 -9.85 -10.26 5.09
C LYS A 57 -9.00 -9.32 5.92
N CYS A 58 -9.64 -8.36 6.58
CA CYS A 58 -8.96 -7.48 7.52
C CYS A 58 -8.56 -8.30 8.75
N ASP A 59 -7.25 -8.44 8.96
CA ASP A 59 -6.68 -8.91 10.23
C ASP A 59 -6.30 -7.67 11.06
N LYS A 60 -6.26 -7.81 12.40
CA LYS A 60 -5.81 -6.74 13.31
C LYS A 60 -4.29 -6.54 13.29
N LYS A 61 -3.56 -7.39 12.56
CA LYS A 61 -2.11 -7.27 12.40
C LYS A 61 -1.74 -6.04 11.58
N PRO A 62 -0.57 -5.42 11.85
CA PRO A 62 -0.07 -4.34 11.01
C PRO A 62 0.09 -4.84 9.56
N PRO A 63 -0.25 -4.02 8.56
CA PRO A 63 -0.11 -4.43 7.17
C PRO A 63 1.36 -4.50 6.77
N ILE A 64 1.62 -5.34 5.77
CA ILE A 64 2.86 -5.31 5.01
C ILE A 64 2.82 -4.07 4.11
N TRP A 65 3.63 -3.07 4.45
CA TRP A 65 3.67 -1.80 3.73
C TRP A 65 4.33 -1.94 2.36
N LEU A 66 3.72 -1.34 1.34
CA LEU A 66 4.18 -1.44 -0.05
C LEU A 66 5.10 -0.29 -0.47
N GLN A 67 5.02 0.86 0.21
CA GLN A 67 5.80 2.05 -0.07
C GLN A 67 5.95 2.89 1.20
N TRP A 68 7.11 3.53 1.42
CA TRP A 68 7.34 4.40 2.58
C TRP A 68 8.41 5.48 2.32
N ASN A 69 8.34 6.60 3.04
CA ASN A 69 9.28 7.71 2.89
C ASN A 69 10.65 7.44 3.54
N SER A 70 11.63 8.32 3.28
CA SER A 70 12.98 8.20 3.84
C SER A 70 13.00 8.23 5.37
N VAL A 71 12.11 9.00 6.01
CA VAL A 71 11.99 9.03 7.48
C VAL A 71 11.64 7.65 8.03
N THR A 72 10.66 6.97 7.43
CA THR A 72 10.28 5.60 7.81
C THR A 72 11.43 4.63 7.54
N GLN A 73 12.17 4.82 6.46
CA GLN A 73 13.33 3.99 6.13
C GLN A 73 14.47 4.15 7.15
N ASP A 74 14.73 5.36 7.63
CA ASP A 74 15.74 5.66 8.63
C ASP A 74 15.30 5.15 10.00
N PHE A 75 14.02 5.33 10.35
CA PHE A 75 13.42 4.76 11.56
C PHE A 75 13.62 3.25 11.63
N ARG A 76 13.26 2.52 10.56
CA ARG A 76 13.44 1.05 10.52
C ARG A 76 14.90 0.62 10.67
N LYS A 77 15.84 1.38 10.11
CA LYS A 77 17.27 1.03 10.19
C LYS A 77 17.86 1.22 11.57
N GLU A 78 17.25 2.05 12.41
CA GLU A 78 17.88 2.55 13.65
C GLU A 78 17.11 2.19 14.91
N ALA A 79 15.83 1.84 14.78
CA ALA A 79 14.95 1.48 15.90
C ALA A 79 14.30 0.11 15.73
N ASP A 80 14.12 -0.40 14.49
CA ASP A 80 13.41 -1.65 14.19
C ASP A 80 14.31 -2.64 13.42
N HIS A 81 15.43 -3.01 14.03
CA HIS A 81 16.53 -3.75 13.38
C HIS A 81 16.17 -5.19 12.96
N ASP A 82 15.13 -5.79 13.52
CA ASP A 82 14.88 -7.24 13.42
C ASP A 82 13.73 -7.62 12.47
N HIS A 83 12.98 -6.66 11.93
CA HIS A 83 11.85 -6.94 11.04
C HIS A 83 12.10 -6.52 9.60
N ASP A 84 12.37 -7.49 8.72
CA ASP A 84 12.09 -7.28 7.29
C ASP A 84 10.56 -7.30 7.10
N PRO A 85 9.92 -6.17 6.76
CA PRO A 85 8.47 -6.09 6.63
C PRO A 85 7.92 -7.01 5.52
N ASN A 86 8.79 -7.52 4.64
CA ASN A 86 8.39 -8.36 3.51
C ASN A 86 8.45 -9.85 3.82
N PHE A 87 9.04 -10.24 4.96
CA PHE A 87 9.21 -11.63 5.34
C PHE A 87 7.91 -12.42 5.28
N GLU A 88 6.81 -11.84 5.74
CA GLU A 88 5.55 -12.55 5.83
C GLU A 88 4.94 -12.87 4.46
N LEU A 89 5.34 -12.15 3.38
CA LEU A 89 5.00 -12.51 2.00
C LEU A 89 5.67 -13.80 1.54
N TYR A 90 6.70 -14.27 2.26
CA TYR A 90 7.48 -15.46 1.95
C TYR A 90 7.27 -16.59 2.96
N ASP A 91 6.32 -16.42 3.89
CA ASP A 91 5.87 -17.52 4.72
C ASP A 91 5.07 -18.51 3.85
N SER A 92 5.54 -19.76 3.80
CA SER A 92 4.92 -20.85 3.05
C SER A 92 3.49 -21.17 3.48
N ARG A 93 3.11 -20.80 4.71
CA ARG A 93 1.78 -20.99 5.31
C ARG A 93 0.80 -19.91 4.87
N VAL A 94 1.30 -18.82 4.29
CA VAL A 94 0.45 -17.77 3.72
C VAL A 94 0.04 -18.21 2.32
N VAL A 95 -1.26 -18.46 2.18
CA VAL A 95 -1.91 -18.84 0.91
C VAL A 95 -2.90 -17.78 0.43
N LYS A 96 -3.24 -16.81 1.30
CA LYS A 96 -4.26 -15.80 1.08
C LYS A 96 -3.74 -14.43 1.47
N ILE A 97 -3.96 -13.46 0.59
CA ILE A 97 -3.49 -12.09 0.77
C ILE A 97 -4.50 -11.09 0.19
N GLY A 98 -4.75 -10.01 0.94
CA GLY A 98 -5.58 -8.89 0.52
C GLY A 98 -4.76 -7.62 0.52
N CYS A 99 -4.64 -6.95 -0.62
CA CYS A 99 -3.86 -5.72 -0.73
C CYS A 99 -4.72 -4.56 -1.21
N SER A 100 -4.41 -3.35 -0.74
CA SER A 100 -5.05 -2.12 -1.18
C SER A 100 -4.02 -0.99 -1.31
N LYS A 101 -4.18 -0.18 -2.37
CA LYS A 101 -3.37 1.03 -2.61
C LYS A 101 -3.81 2.20 -1.72
N GLU A 102 -5.02 2.13 -1.16
CA GLU A 102 -5.67 3.23 -0.44
C GLU A 102 -5.27 3.29 1.03
N VAL A 103 -4.65 2.22 1.55
CA VAL A 103 -4.12 2.20 2.91
C VAL A 103 -3.02 3.26 3.03
N LYS A 104 -3.20 4.19 3.95
CA LYS A 104 -2.21 5.23 4.26
C LYS A 104 -2.06 5.34 5.77
N CYS A 105 -0.81 5.36 6.23
CA CYS A 105 -0.47 5.66 7.61
C CYS A 105 0.53 6.81 7.63
N THR A 106 0.23 7.81 8.45
CA THR A 106 1.09 8.97 8.71
C THR A 106 1.25 9.13 10.20
N GLU A 107 2.49 9.18 10.66
CA GLU A 107 2.79 9.27 12.08
C GLU A 107 3.91 10.28 12.30
N LYS A 108 3.67 11.23 13.20
CA LYS A 108 4.68 12.19 13.61
C LYS A 108 5.45 11.61 14.79
N LEU A 109 6.76 11.48 14.63
CA LEU A 109 7.63 10.92 15.65
C LEU A 109 7.75 11.91 16.81
N VAL A 110 7.23 11.51 17.97
CA VAL A 110 7.37 12.26 19.23
C VAL A 110 8.58 11.76 20.01
N LYS A 111 9.00 12.52 21.02
CA LYS A 111 10.13 12.14 21.85
C LYS A 111 9.76 10.93 22.69
N ASP A 112 10.51 9.85 22.52
CA ASP A 112 10.38 8.59 23.23
C ASP A 112 11.75 7.87 23.26
N PRO A 113 12.09 7.07 24.29
CA PRO A 113 13.39 6.38 24.39
C PRO A 113 13.75 5.49 23.20
N GLU A 114 12.77 4.95 22.47
CA GLU A 114 12.98 4.08 21.32
C GLU A 114 13.16 4.86 20.00
N ILE A 115 12.95 6.18 20.01
CA ILE A 115 13.00 7.03 18.83
C ILE A 115 14.34 7.80 18.79
N PRO A 116 15.17 7.63 17.75
CA PRO A 116 16.39 8.41 17.58
C PRO A 116 16.13 9.92 17.59
N GLU A 117 16.91 10.69 18.36
CA GLU A 117 16.68 12.14 18.54
C GLU A 117 16.59 12.90 17.21
N LYS A 118 17.40 12.52 16.22
CA LYS A 118 17.41 13.12 14.88
C LYS A 118 16.14 12.90 14.05
N LEU A 119 15.26 12.00 14.49
CA LEU A 119 13.98 11.71 13.84
C LEU A 119 12.80 12.36 14.54
N VAL A 120 12.98 12.87 15.77
CA VAL A 120 11.93 13.56 16.53
C VAL A 120 11.41 14.76 15.74
N GLY A 121 10.08 14.88 15.66
CA GLY A 121 9.36 15.91 14.92
C GLY A 121 9.20 15.65 13.43
N LYS A 122 9.87 14.63 12.86
CA LYS A 122 9.69 14.21 11.46
C LYS A 122 8.44 13.34 11.31
N GLU A 123 7.93 13.27 10.09
CA GLU A 123 6.73 12.50 9.75
C GLU A 123 7.13 11.22 8.99
N MET A 124 6.71 10.08 9.51
CA MET A 124 6.69 8.81 8.79
C MET A 124 5.46 8.76 7.90
N VAL A 125 5.64 8.28 6.67
CA VAL A 125 4.57 8.10 5.69
C VAL A 125 4.71 6.73 5.07
N MET A 126 3.65 5.94 5.16
CA MET A 126 3.54 4.62 4.55
C MET A 126 2.27 4.55 3.69
N LEU A 127 2.39 3.97 2.50
CA LEU A 127 1.32 3.89 1.50
C LEU A 127 1.20 2.48 0.95
N GLY A 128 -0.04 2.05 0.75
CA GLY A 128 -0.38 0.71 0.32
C GLY A 128 -0.10 -0.32 1.40
N GLY A 129 -1.03 -1.24 1.59
CA GLY A 129 -0.93 -2.27 2.61
C GLY A 129 -1.43 -3.60 2.10
N CYS A 130 -0.71 -4.66 2.44
CA CYS A 130 -1.17 -6.03 2.29
C CYS A 130 -1.44 -6.65 3.66
N PHE A 131 -2.59 -7.28 3.78
CA PHE A 131 -2.98 -8.09 4.92
C PHE A 131 -2.91 -9.55 4.51
N ILE A 132 -2.11 -10.31 5.24
CA ILE A 132 -2.03 -11.74 5.06
C ILE A 132 -3.00 -12.41 6.02
N ASN A 133 -3.62 -13.49 5.57
CA ASN A 133 -4.34 -14.37 6.46
C ASN A 133 -3.62 -15.72 6.44
N PRO A 134 -2.78 -16.01 7.45
CA PRO A 134 -2.14 -17.31 7.52
C PRO A 134 -3.22 -18.38 7.67
N HIS A 135 -3.27 -19.33 6.72
CA HIS A 135 -4.12 -20.50 6.85
C HIS A 135 -3.33 -21.75 6.47
N ASP A 136 -2.75 -22.37 7.48
CA ASP A 136 -2.73 -23.82 7.66
C ASP A 136 -2.12 -24.08 9.03
N SER A 137 -2.58 -25.13 9.70
CA SER A 137 -2.02 -25.71 10.93
C SER A 137 -0.60 -26.27 10.76
N SER A 138 0.17 -25.71 9.83
CA SER A 138 1.53 -26.14 9.48
C SER A 138 2.50 -25.75 10.59
N THR A 139 3.17 -26.77 11.10
CA THR A 139 4.29 -26.70 12.05
C THR A 139 5.63 -26.48 11.35
N ASP A 140 5.63 -26.26 10.03
CA ASP A 140 6.85 -26.14 9.26
C ASP A 140 7.63 -24.91 9.72
N PRO A 141 8.94 -25.06 10.01
CA PRO A 141 9.76 -23.95 10.45
C PRO A 141 9.81 -22.91 9.33
N ILE A 142 9.61 -21.64 9.71
CA ILE A 142 9.67 -20.55 8.73
C ILE A 142 11.10 -20.49 8.20
N GLN A 143 11.29 -20.77 6.90
CA GLN A 143 12.61 -20.68 6.28
C GLN A 143 13.05 -19.22 6.21
N LYS A 144 14.04 -18.89 7.02
CA LYS A 144 14.61 -17.54 7.19
C LYS A 144 15.83 -17.34 6.28
N ASN A 145 15.69 -17.57 4.98
CA ASN A 145 16.74 -17.19 4.02
C ASN A 145 16.31 -15.92 3.26
N PHE A 146 16.91 -14.80 3.67
CA PHE A 146 16.47 -13.45 3.33
C PHE A 146 17.17 -12.86 2.10
N THR A 147 18.28 -13.46 1.63
CA THR A 147 19.09 -12.89 0.54
C THR A 147 18.33 -12.81 -0.78
N LEU A 148 17.24 -13.57 -0.91
CA LEU A 148 16.41 -13.66 -2.11
C LEU A 148 15.09 -12.89 -1.99
N VAL A 149 14.79 -12.28 -0.83
CA VAL A 149 13.56 -11.53 -0.59
C VAL A 149 13.73 -10.09 -1.11
N PRO A 150 12.96 -9.65 -2.12
CA PRO A 150 12.94 -8.27 -2.57
C PRO A 150 12.34 -7.34 -1.52
N LYS A 151 12.77 -6.08 -1.55
CA LYS A 151 12.18 -5.02 -0.72
C LYS A 151 10.73 -4.73 -1.16
N GLY A 152 9.86 -4.43 -0.20
CA GLY A 152 8.44 -4.15 -0.40
C GLY A 152 8.12 -3.08 -1.43
N LYS A 153 8.99 -2.06 -1.56
CA LYS A 153 8.95 -1.05 -2.64
C LYS A 153 8.75 -1.65 -4.03
N LYS A 154 9.34 -2.84 -4.30
CA LYS A 154 9.16 -3.54 -5.57
C LYS A 154 7.67 -3.74 -5.91
N TYR A 155 6.88 -4.17 -4.94
CA TYR A 155 5.45 -4.44 -5.11
C TYR A 155 4.61 -3.16 -5.14
N GLY A 156 5.01 -2.13 -4.41
CA GLY A 156 4.44 -0.79 -4.56
C GLY A 156 4.63 -0.22 -5.97
N ASP A 157 5.81 -0.39 -6.56
CA ASP A 157 6.13 0.07 -7.92
C ASP A 157 5.31 -0.69 -8.99
N VAL A 158 5.07 -2.00 -8.82
CA VAL A 158 4.18 -2.81 -9.69
C VAL A 158 2.77 -2.23 -9.76
N LEU A 159 2.29 -1.71 -8.64
CA LEU A 159 0.97 -1.10 -8.47
C LEU A 159 0.94 0.40 -8.77
N GLY A 160 2.08 0.99 -9.13
CA GLY A 160 2.18 2.43 -9.39
C GLY A 160 1.94 3.30 -8.14
N ILE A 161 2.13 2.76 -6.93
CA ILE A 161 2.00 3.51 -5.69
C ILE A 161 3.16 4.50 -5.62
N LYS A 162 2.86 5.79 -5.67
CA LYS A 162 3.86 6.86 -5.56
C LYS A 162 3.66 7.60 -4.26
N LEU A 163 4.77 7.85 -3.55
CA LEU A 163 4.78 8.85 -2.50
C LEU A 163 4.65 10.21 -3.18
N SER A 164 3.47 10.81 -3.11
CA SER A 164 3.35 12.23 -3.42
C SER A 164 4.21 12.98 -2.40
N SER A 165 5.19 13.76 -2.86
CA SER A 165 5.77 14.81 -2.02
C SER A 165 4.65 15.81 -1.73
N SER A 166 3.94 15.59 -0.63
CA SER A 166 2.92 16.51 -0.15
C SER A 166 3.60 17.81 0.21
N GLY A 167 3.57 18.77 -0.71
CA GLY A 167 4.10 20.10 -0.51
C GLY A 167 4.36 20.81 -1.83
N ARG A 168 3.31 21.46 -2.37
CA ARG A 168 3.31 22.72 -3.17
C ARG A 168 2.43 22.73 -4.43
N VAL A 169 2.01 21.60 -4.99
CA VAL A 169 1.33 21.65 -6.32
C VAL A 169 -0.18 21.92 -6.24
N PHE A 170 -0.85 21.61 -5.14
CA PHE A 170 -2.31 21.81 -5.05
C PHE A 170 -2.75 23.27 -4.86
N ASN A 171 -1.87 24.17 -4.43
CA ASN A 171 -2.21 25.58 -4.29
C ASN A 171 -2.15 26.33 -5.64
N LEU A 172 -1.30 25.92 -6.59
CA LEU A 172 -1.12 26.70 -7.82
C LEU A 172 -2.39 26.74 -8.68
N PHE A 173 -3.10 25.61 -8.81
CA PHE A 173 -4.34 25.56 -9.59
C PHE A 173 -5.48 26.35 -8.96
N VAL A 174 -5.58 26.35 -7.62
CA VAL A 174 -6.58 27.15 -6.89
C VAL A 174 -6.26 28.64 -7.02
N PHE A 175 -5.00 29.04 -6.89
CA PHE A 175 -4.58 30.44 -7.08
C PHE A 175 -4.80 30.93 -8.51
N ILE A 176 -4.49 30.10 -9.53
CA ILE A 176 -4.74 30.45 -10.94
C ILE A 176 -6.25 30.57 -11.21
N ALA A 177 -7.07 29.66 -10.68
CA ALA A 177 -8.52 29.74 -10.84
C ALA A 177 -9.08 31.03 -10.20
N ILE A 178 -8.62 31.40 -9.00
CA ILE A 178 -9.06 32.65 -8.35
C ILE A 178 -8.63 33.89 -9.17
N MET A 179 -7.45 33.91 -9.77
CA MET A 179 -7.00 35.03 -10.59
C MET A 179 -7.78 35.17 -11.92
N VAL A 180 -8.18 34.05 -12.54
CA VAL A 180 -8.92 34.06 -13.81
C VAL A 180 -10.39 34.45 -13.63
N PHE A 181 -10.99 34.20 -12.46
CA PHE A 181 -12.38 34.58 -12.17
C PHE A 181 -12.55 35.97 -11.53
N ASN A 182 -11.45 36.67 -11.21
CA ASN A 182 -11.48 38.03 -10.64
C ASN A 182 -11.02 39.12 -11.65
N PHE A 183 -11.02 38.82 -12.95
CA PHE A 183 -10.79 39.78 -14.03
C PHE A 183 -11.90 39.72 -15.08
#